data_AF-X0UCQ5-F1
#
_entry.id   AF-X0UCQ5-F1
#
_cell.length_a   1.000
_cell.length_b   1.000
_cell.length_c   1.000
_cell.angle_alpha   90.00
_cell.angle_beta   90.00
_cell.angle_gamma   90.00
#
_symmetry.space_group_name_H-M   'P 1'
#
loop_
_entity.id
_entity.type
_entity.pdbx_description
1 polymer ?
#
loop_
_entity_poly.entity_id
_entity_poly.type
_entity_poly.pdbx_seq_one_letter_code
_entity_poly.pdbx_strand_id
1 'polypeptide(L)'
;RKPEFAFTELETFEAKQRIQQKFTNFQLGTDPLTGEPFAFDPVTGGINTVSTSTGETIDIGNYATDPNHTTAVQNILDAIGQFETAGDITSYIQSVAPNSPITSDMIEEASQQAGVSWESIVAMLQQESNLGTSNVAQNNNNVGGITWNGKNGIKGTARPAAEGGNYVRYNSLQEGINVVAQSLAGRMVSPGEQPTGQAGYQPTGNAVLDGLVQGALRNKDNFDNYTSNQKTAVNAALAKQGLSLEVPVSDISPLSPEETNLR
;
A
#
# COMPACT_ATOMS: atom_id res chain seq x y z
N ARG A 1 -35.93 -2.61 -17.93
CA ARG A 1 -34.76 -1.89 -18.49
C ARG A 1 -34.00 -1.32 -17.31
N LYS A 2 -32.82 -1.87 -16.97
CA LYS A 2 -31.95 -1.30 -15.93
C LYS A 2 -31.14 -0.15 -16.56
N PRO A 3 -30.88 0.97 -15.87
CA PRO A 3 -30.00 2.00 -16.39
C PRO A 3 -28.54 1.53 -16.22
N GLU A 4 -27.82 1.42 -17.33
CA GLU A 4 -26.36 1.35 -17.34
C GLU A 4 -25.82 2.75 -17.05
N PHE A 5 -25.15 2.91 -15.92
CA PHE A 5 -24.35 4.11 -15.65
C PHE A 5 -23.07 4.01 -16.46
N ALA A 6 -23.09 4.59 -17.68
CA ALA A 6 -21.90 4.82 -18.45
C ALA A 6 -21.15 6.01 -17.84
N PHE A 7 -20.08 5.73 -17.08
CA PHE A 7 -19.11 6.75 -16.75
C PHE A 7 -18.40 7.19 -18.04
N THR A 8 -18.26 8.49 -18.22
CA THR A 8 -17.65 9.02 -19.44
C THR A 8 -16.14 8.76 -19.45
N GLU A 9 -15.55 8.53 -20.63
CA GLU A 9 -14.10 8.28 -20.77
C GLU A 9 -13.23 9.40 -20.14
N LEU A 10 -13.77 10.63 -20.09
CA LEU A 10 -13.11 11.78 -19.49
C LEU A 10 -13.01 11.69 -17.95
N GLU A 11 -14.08 11.25 -17.28
CA GLU A 11 -14.07 11.02 -15.81
C GLU A 11 -13.12 9.90 -15.42
N THR A 12 -13.01 8.89 -16.29
CA THR A 12 -12.09 7.76 -16.11
C THR A 12 -10.64 8.17 -16.32
N PHE A 13 -10.37 9.08 -17.26
CA PHE A 13 -9.05 9.62 -17.53
C PHE A 13 -8.56 10.56 -16.41
N GLU A 14 -9.42 11.44 -15.90
CA GLU A 14 -9.07 12.30 -14.76
C GLU A 14 -8.89 11.51 -13.47
N ALA A 15 -9.69 10.46 -13.23
CA ALA A 15 -9.48 9.54 -12.11
C ALA A 15 -8.12 8.81 -12.24
N LYS A 16 -7.76 8.36 -13.44
CA LYS A 16 -6.46 7.72 -13.72
C LYS A 16 -5.28 8.69 -13.59
N GLN A 17 -5.42 9.95 -14.01
CA GLN A 17 -4.39 10.98 -13.85
C GLN A 17 -4.20 11.37 -12.37
N ARG A 18 -5.28 11.44 -11.57
CA ARG A 18 -5.21 11.65 -10.11
C ARG A 18 -4.57 10.49 -9.37
N ILE A 19 -4.77 9.26 -9.85
CA ILE A 19 -4.07 8.06 -9.37
C ILE A 19 -2.59 8.15 -9.79
N GLN A 20 -2.29 8.45 -11.06
CA GLN A 20 -0.92 8.46 -11.59
C GLN A 20 -0.02 9.58 -11.02
N GLN A 21 -0.56 10.75 -10.67
CA GLN A 21 0.19 11.80 -9.96
C GLN A 21 0.47 11.47 -8.47
N LYS A 22 -0.27 10.52 -7.86
CA LYS A 22 0.01 10.07 -6.48
C LYS A 22 1.21 9.11 -6.40
N PHE A 23 1.65 8.49 -7.49
CA PHE A 23 2.64 7.39 -7.43
C PHE A 23 4.06 7.73 -7.89
N THR A 24 4.35 8.97 -8.32
CA THR A 24 5.69 9.32 -8.85
C THR A 24 6.62 10.05 -7.88
N ASN A 25 6.24 10.23 -6.62
CA ASN A 25 7.16 10.63 -5.56
C ASN A 25 6.78 9.91 -4.29
N PHE A 26 7.76 9.30 -3.62
CA PHE A 26 7.72 8.78 -2.24
C PHE A 26 6.70 9.56 -1.40
N GLN A 27 5.46 9.06 -1.30
CA GLN A 27 4.38 9.84 -0.72
C GLN A 27 4.44 9.68 0.80
N LEU A 28 5.22 10.60 1.38
CA LEU A 28 5.07 11.11 2.73
C LEU A 28 3.57 11.18 3.06
N GLY A 29 3.12 10.51 4.11
CA GLY A 29 1.74 10.72 4.59
C GLY A 29 1.57 12.21 4.87
N THR A 30 0.41 12.80 4.62
CA THR A 30 0.15 14.17 5.05
C THR A 30 -0.38 14.15 6.47
N ASP A 31 0.26 14.90 7.37
CA ASP A 31 -0.23 15.10 8.72
C ASP A 31 -1.64 15.71 8.61
N PRO A 32 -2.70 15.03 9.08
CA PRO A 32 -4.08 15.50 8.96
C PRO A 32 -4.36 16.81 9.73
N LEU A 33 -3.49 17.20 10.68
CA LEU A 33 -3.60 18.45 11.43
C LEU A 33 -2.93 19.63 10.73
N THR A 34 -1.83 19.38 10.02
CA THR A 34 -0.98 20.46 9.49
C THR A 34 -0.94 20.49 7.95
N GLY A 35 -1.37 19.42 7.29
CA GLY A 35 -1.23 19.22 5.85
C GLY A 35 0.22 18.97 5.42
N GLU A 36 1.16 18.93 6.36
CA GLU A 36 2.58 18.77 6.07
C GLU A 36 2.91 17.31 5.76
N PRO A 37 3.74 17.05 4.75
CA PRO A 37 4.20 15.70 4.48
C PRO A 37 5.11 15.20 5.63
N PHE A 38 4.81 14.04 6.20
CA PHE A 38 5.66 13.33 7.13
C PHE A 38 6.16 12.00 6.53
N ALA A 39 7.44 11.73 6.73
CA ALA A 39 8.05 10.48 6.28
C ALA A 39 7.76 9.39 7.30
N PHE A 40 7.22 8.26 6.83
CA PHE A 40 7.45 7.00 7.50
C PHE A 40 8.93 6.64 7.28
N ASP A 41 9.57 6.08 8.31
CA ASP A 41 11.00 5.72 8.27
C ASP A 41 11.26 4.89 6.99
N PRO A 42 12.19 5.29 6.11
CA PRO A 42 12.49 4.56 4.89
C PRO A 42 12.79 3.10 5.20
N VAL A 43 12.39 2.21 4.29
CA VAL A 43 12.69 0.77 4.39
C VAL A 43 14.21 0.60 4.45
N THR A 44 14.75 0.41 5.66
CA THR A 44 16.20 0.31 5.91
C THR A 44 16.45 -1.02 6.61
N GLY A 45 16.15 -2.11 5.91
CA GLY A 45 16.30 -3.48 6.42
C GLY A 45 15.99 -4.52 5.34
N GLY A 46 16.17 -5.80 5.69
CA GLY A 46 15.64 -6.88 4.87
C GLY A 46 14.14 -6.71 4.68
N ILE A 47 13.64 -6.93 3.47
CA ILE A 47 12.22 -6.85 3.15
C ILE A 47 11.50 -7.91 3.99
N ASN A 48 10.67 -7.47 4.94
CA ASN A 48 9.88 -8.34 5.81
C ASN A 48 8.41 -8.08 5.49
N THR A 49 7.90 -8.87 4.55
CA THR A 49 6.55 -8.70 4.02
C THR A 49 5.55 -9.57 4.75
N VAL A 50 4.32 -9.08 4.80
CA VAL A 50 3.13 -9.87 5.11
C VAL A 50 2.20 -9.90 3.90
N SER A 51 1.40 -10.95 3.79
CA SER A 51 0.43 -11.09 2.71
C SER A 51 -0.95 -11.48 3.22
N THR A 52 -1.98 -10.86 2.67
CA THR A 52 -3.37 -11.26 2.87
C THR A 52 -3.69 -12.51 2.04
N SER A 53 -4.79 -13.20 2.36
CA SER A 53 -5.31 -14.31 1.56
C SER A 53 -5.72 -13.90 0.13
N THR A 54 -6.04 -12.61 -0.06
CA THR A 54 -6.39 -12.00 -1.34
C THR A 54 -5.18 -11.56 -2.17
N GLY A 55 -3.95 -11.72 -1.65
CA GLY A 55 -2.70 -11.46 -2.35
C GLY A 55 -2.15 -10.04 -2.21
N GLU A 56 -2.76 -9.19 -1.38
CA GLU A 56 -2.14 -7.92 -0.98
C GLU A 56 -0.85 -8.20 -0.22
N THR A 57 0.24 -7.51 -0.54
CA THR A 57 1.55 -7.69 0.12
C THR A 57 2.08 -6.35 0.61
N ILE A 58 2.53 -6.30 1.87
CA ILE A 58 2.96 -5.06 2.55
C ILE A 58 4.31 -5.30 3.23
N ASP A 59 5.28 -4.40 3.04
CA ASP A 59 6.56 -4.41 3.76
C ASP A 59 6.47 -3.66 5.09
N ILE A 60 6.40 -4.42 6.18
CA ILE A 60 6.29 -3.89 7.55
C ILE A 60 7.60 -4.05 8.33
N GLY A 61 8.71 -4.40 7.68
CA GLY A 61 9.99 -4.65 8.36
C GLY A 61 10.57 -3.43 9.09
N ASN A 62 10.14 -2.23 8.72
CA ASN A 62 10.55 -0.97 9.34
C ASN A 62 9.38 -0.28 10.05
N TYR A 63 8.33 -1.03 10.38
CA TYR A 63 7.21 -0.52 11.17
C TYR A 63 7.55 -0.53 12.65
N ALA A 64 8.13 -1.64 13.13
CA ALA A 64 8.51 -1.85 14.52
C ALA A 64 9.94 -2.36 14.62
N THR A 65 10.55 -2.17 15.80
CA THR A 65 11.89 -2.70 16.12
C THR A 65 11.85 -4.12 16.70
N ASP A 66 10.66 -4.62 17.03
CA ASP A 66 10.48 -5.99 17.52
C ASP A 66 10.74 -6.98 16.37
N PRO A 67 11.74 -7.88 16.49
CA PRO A 67 12.05 -8.86 15.43
C PRO A 67 10.92 -9.86 15.17
N ASN A 68 9.95 -10.01 16.08
CA ASN A 68 8.81 -10.91 15.91
C ASN A 68 7.57 -10.22 15.32
N HIS A 69 7.63 -8.90 15.09
CA HIS A 69 6.47 -8.11 14.68
C HIS A 69 5.84 -8.63 13.37
N THR A 70 6.66 -8.83 12.34
CA THR A 70 6.17 -9.32 11.05
C THR A 70 5.48 -10.67 11.16
N THR A 71 6.07 -11.60 11.91
CA THR A 71 5.48 -12.93 12.16
C THR A 71 4.17 -12.82 12.94
N ALA A 72 4.09 -11.95 13.93
CA ALA A 72 2.85 -11.74 14.69
C ALA A 72 1.73 -11.20 13.80
N VAL A 73 2.02 -10.23 12.94
CA VAL A 73 1.03 -9.68 11.99
C VAL A 73 0.60 -10.74 10.97
N GLN A 74 1.52 -11.53 10.42
CA GLN A 74 1.15 -12.63 9.50
C GLN A 74 0.25 -13.65 10.18
N ASN A 75 0.55 -14.05 11.42
CA ASN A 75 -0.30 -14.98 12.17
C ASN A 75 -1.71 -14.44 12.39
N ILE A 76 -1.85 -13.12 12.60
CA ILE A 76 -3.16 -12.47 12.71
C ILE A 76 -3.88 -12.49 11.36
N LEU A 77 -3.21 -12.16 10.26
CA LEU A 77 -3.77 -12.23 8.91
C LEU A 77 -4.26 -13.64 8.56
N ASP A 78 -3.46 -14.65 8.87
CA ASP A 78 -3.82 -16.06 8.65
C ASP A 78 -5.05 -16.47 9.47
N ALA A 79 -5.20 -15.94 10.69
CA ALA A 79 -6.35 -16.20 11.56
C ALA A 79 -7.61 -15.45 11.12
N ILE A 80 -7.47 -14.25 10.55
CA ILE A 80 -8.57 -13.46 9.97
C ILE A 80 -9.11 -14.15 8.71
N GLY A 81 -8.22 -14.58 7.81
CA GLY A 81 -8.62 -15.07 6.50
C GLY A 81 -9.05 -13.93 5.58
N GLN A 82 -10.25 -14.03 4.99
CA GLN A 82 -10.85 -12.98 4.16
C GLN A 82 -12.16 -12.53 4.80
N PHE A 83 -12.35 -11.22 4.91
CA PHE A 83 -13.63 -10.62 5.24
C PHE A 83 -14.47 -10.46 3.97
N GLU A 84 -15.73 -10.88 4.01
CA GLU A 84 -16.68 -10.73 2.89
C GLU A 84 -17.62 -9.54 3.12
N THR A 85 -17.83 -9.18 4.39
CA THR A 85 -18.77 -8.13 4.81
C THR A 85 -18.26 -7.34 6.01
N ALA A 86 -18.79 -6.12 6.20
CA ALA A 86 -18.61 -5.34 7.42
C ALA A 86 -19.01 -6.11 8.71
N GLY A 87 -19.98 -7.03 8.59
CA GLY A 87 -20.40 -7.90 9.68
C GLY A 87 -19.31 -8.86 10.14
N ASP A 88 -18.44 -9.32 9.23
CA ASP A 88 -17.33 -10.20 9.54
C ASP A 88 -16.25 -9.45 10.35
N ILE A 89 -15.96 -8.20 9.95
CA ILE A 89 -15.04 -7.31 10.68
C ILE A 89 -15.55 -7.10 12.11
N THR A 90 -16.83 -6.74 12.26
CA THR A 90 -17.45 -6.51 13.57
C THR A 90 -17.38 -7.75 14.45
N SER A 91 -17.73 -8.92 13.89
CA SER A 91 -17.71 -10.19 14.60
C SER A 91 -16.29 -10.56 15.06
N TYR A 92 -15.31 -10.37 14.19
CA TYR A 92 -13.91 -10.62 14.50
C TYR A 92 -13.41 -9.71 15.63
N ILE A 93 -13.62 -8.38 15.49
CA ILE A 93 -13.19 -7.40 16.50
C ILE A 93 -13.80 -7.73 17.86
N GLN A 94 -15.10 -8.04 17.92
CA GLN A 94 -15.78 -8.38 19.17
C GLN A 94 -15.28 -9.70 19.77
N SER A 95 -14.87 -10.66 18.95
CA SER A 95 -14.32 -11.93 19.43
C SER A 95 -12.93 -11.78 20.08
N VAL A 96 -12.10 -10.87 19.57
CA VAL A 96 -10.74 -10.63 20.05
C VAL A 96 -10.70 -9.60 21.18
N ALA A 97 -11.43 -8.49 21.00
CA ALA A 97 -11.48 -7.37 21.92
C ALA A 97 -12.94 -6.92 22.13
N PRO A 98 -13.69 -7.57 23.04
CA PRO A 98 -15.11 -7.29 23.26
C PRO A 98 -15.43 -5.83 23.64
N ASN A 99 -14.46 -5.11 24.20
CA ASN A 99 -14.57 -3.71 24.60
C ASN A 99 -13.87 -2.76 23.61
N SER A 100 -13.57 -3.22 22.40
CA SER A 100 -12.95 -2.41 21.35
C SER A 100 -13.84 -1.19 21.03
N PRO A 101 -13.27 0.01 20.94
CA PRO A 101 -13.97 1.18 20.43
C PRO A 101 -14.00 1.25 18.89
N ILE A 102 -13.27 0.35 18.21
CA ILE A 102 -13.16 0.31 16.75
C ILE A 102 -14.38 -0.40 16.16
N THR A 103 -15.00 0.20 15.15
CA THR A 103 -16.13 -0.37 14.41
C THR A 103 -15.73 -0.76 12.98
N SER A 104 -16.56 -1.57 12.31
CA SER A 104 -16.37 -1.88 10.89
C SER A 104 -16.36 -0.62 10.02
N ASP A 105 -17.24 0.34 10.29
CA ASP A 105 -17.34 1.59 9.52
C ASP A 105 -16.01 2.37 9.54
N MET A 106 -15.32 2.38 10.69
CA MET A 106 -14.02 3.03 10.80
C MET A 106 -12.95 2.37 9.91
N ILE A 107 -12.99 1.05 9.82
CA ILE A 107 -12.07 0.25 8.99
C ILE A 107 -12.41 0.42 7.51
N GLU A 108 -13.69 0.37 7.15
CA GLU A 108 -14.16 0.57 5.77
C GLU A 108 -13.78 1.97 5.27
N GLU A 109 -14.01 3.00 6.08
CA GLU A 109 -13.63 4.38 5.75
C GLU A 109 -12.12 4.49 5.49
N ALA A 110 -11.29 3.97 6.41
CA ALA A 110 -9.83 4.06 6.29
C ALA A 110 -9.30 3.26 5.09
N SER A 111 -9.85 2.07 4.86
CA SER A 111 -9.55 1.22 3.71
C SER A 111 -9.87 1.91 2.40
N GLN A 112 -11.06 2.50 2.27
CA GLN A 112 -11.48 3.21 1.08
C GLN A 112 -10.59 4.42 0.80
N GLN A 113 -10.16 5.15 1.83
CA GLN A 113 -9.29 6.31 1.70
C GLN A 113 -7.86 5.95 1.29
N ALA A 114 -7.31 4.89 1.87
CA ALA A 114 -5.91 4.50 1.69
C ALA A 114 -5.68 3.50 0.54
N GLY A 115 -6.72 2.77 0.13
CA GLY A 115 -6.59 1.68 -0.86
C GLY A 115 -5.93 0.42 -0.29
N VAL A 116 -6.07 0.18 1.02
CA VAL A 116 -5.51 -0.97 1.74
C VAL A 116 -6.64 -1.89 2.19
N SER A 117 -6.43 -3.20 2.18
CA SER A 117 -7.44 -4.19 2.61
C SER A 117 -7.90 -4.00 4.07
N TRP A 118 -9.12 -4.46 4.36
CA TRP A 118 -9.67 -4.46 5.73
C TRP A 118 -8.81 -5.31 6.66
N GLU A 119 -8.36 -6.47 6.16
CA GLU A 119 -7.56 -7.45 6.87
C GLU A 119 -6.22 -6.85 7.31
N SER A 120 -5.52 -6.15 6.42
CA SER A 120 -4.25 -5.50 6.74
C SER A 120 -4.40 -4.41 7.79
N ILE A 121 -5.45 -3.61 7.72
CA ILE A 121 -5.73 -2.60 8.75
C ILE A 121 -6.03 -3.30 10.08
N VAL A 122 -6.99 -4.23 10.11
CA VAL A 122 -7.39 -4.93 11.35
C VAL A 122 -6.21 -5.66 11.99
N ALA A 123 -5.39 -6.36 11.20
CA ALA A 123 -4.23 -7.10 11.70
C ALA A 123 -3.22 -6.16 12.37
N MET A 124 -2.92 -5.02 11.74
CA MET A 124 -2.03 -4.02 12.32
C MET A 124 -2.61 -3.40 13.59
N LEU A 125 -3.89 -3.03 13.59
CA LEU A 125 -4.52 -2.44 14.78
C LEU A 125 -4.58 -3.44 15.95
N GLN A 126 -4.80 -4.73 15.66
CA GLN A 126 -4.73 -5.78 16.67
C GLN A 126 -3.33 -5.91 17.25
N GLN A 127 -2.31 -5.96 16.40
CA GLN A 127 -0.93 -6.09 16.86
C GLN A 127 -0.48 -4.88 17.70
N GLU A 128 -0.78 -3.67 17.24
CA GLU A 128 -0.25 -2.44 17.84
C GLU A 128 -1.02 -1.97 19.08
N SER A 129 -2.32 -2.24 19.14
CA SER A 129 -3.17 -1.64 20.16
C SER A 129 -4.22 -2.60 20.74
N ASN A 130 -4.16 -3.88 20.37
CA ASN A 130 -5.21 -4.84 20.66
C ASN A 130 -6.59 -4.27 20.30
N LEU A 131 -6.69 -3.80 19.05
CA LEU A 131 -7.89 -3.20 18.47
C LEU A 131 -8.38 -1.99 19.28
N GLY A 132 -7.47 -1.05 19.57
CA GLY A 132 -7.79 0.22 20.24
C GLY A 132 -8.00 0.13 21.76
N THR A 133 -7.76 -1.03 22.38
CA THR A 133 -7.92 -1.20 23.83
C THR A 133 -6.68 -0.84 24.65
N SER A 134 -5.53 -0.61 24.00
CA SER A 134 -4.31 -0.19 24.69
C SER A 134 -4.44 1.19 25.35
N ASN A 135 -3.68 1.42 26.42
CA ASN A 135 -3.63 2.72 27.10
C ASN A 135 -3.22 3.86 26.15
N VAL A 136 -2.37 3.57 25.17
CA VAL A 136 -1.90 4.57 24.19
C VAL A 136 -3.03 4.92 23.23
N ALA A 137 -3.77 3.92 22.73
CA ALA A 137 -4.93 4.13 21.89
C ALA A 137 -6.03 4.93 22.62
N GLN A 138 -6.36 4.57 23.86
CA GLN A 138 -7.43 5.24 24.61
C GLN A 138 -7.09 6.69 24.98
N ASN A 139 -5.85 6.96 25.40
CA ASN A 139 -5.48 8.30 25.89
C ASN A 139 -5.06 9.26 24.77
N ASN A 140 -4.60 8.73 23.64
CA ASN A 140 -4.03 9.53 22.55
C ASN A 140 -4.72 9.30 21.19
N ASN A 141 -5.73 8.44 21.11
CA ASN A 141 -6.30 7.99 19.83
C ASN A 141 -5.25 7.36 18.89
N ASN A 142 -4.14 6.87 19.45
CA ASN A 142 -2.98 6.41 18.69
C ASN A 142 -2.92 4.88 18.70
N VAL A 143 -3.56 4.30 17.69
CA VAL A 143 -3.74 2.85 17.52
C VAL A 143 -2.57 2.15 16.82
N GLY A 144 -1.57 2.91 16.36
CA GLY A 144 -0.37 2.39 15.68
C GLY A 144 0.94 2.66 16.42
N GLY A 145 0.89 3.05 17.69
CA GLY A 145 2.11 3.29 18.50
C GLY A 145 3.00 4.45 18.02
N ILE A 146 2.46 5.39 17.24
CA ILE A 146 3.26 6.38 16.51
C ILE A 146 3.93 7.38 17.46
N THR A 147 5.23 7.58 17.29
CA THR A 147 6.03 8.49 18.11
C THR A 147 5.94 9.92 17.61
N TRP A 148 5.78 10.87 18.53
CA TRP A 148 5.75 12.29 18.23
C TRP A 148 7.14 12.82 17.91
N ASN A 149 7.28 13.46 16.75
CA ASN A 149 8.55 13.99 16.23
C ASN A 149 8.55 15.53 16.09
N GLY A 150 7.50 16.21 16.58
CA GLY A 150 7.34 17.66 16.45
C GLY A 150 6.58 18.12 15.20
N LYS A 151 6.29 17.22 14.26
CA LYS A 151 5.70 17.54 12.95
C LYS A 151 4.54 16.64 12.52
N ASN A 152 4.20 15.61 13.32
CA ASN A 152 3.21 14.59 12.97
C ASN A 152 2.01 14.62 13.92
N GLY A 153 1.56 15.82 14.31
CA GLY A 153 0.39 16.04 15.16
C GLY A 153 0.65 16.56 16.57
N ILE A 154 -0.32 16.35 17.47
CA ILE A 154 -0.30 16.88 18.84
C ILE A 154 0.60 16.00 19.71
N LYS A 155 1.39 16.63 20.59
CA LYS A 155 2.19 15.91 21.58
C LYS A 155 1.26 15.21 22.59
N GLY A 156 1.30 13.89 22.63
CA GLY A 156 0.54 13.05 23.55
C GLY A 156 1.28 12.72 24.84
N THR A 157 0.90 11.60 25.46
CA THR A 157 1.53 11.12 26.70
C THR A 157 2.98 10.70 26.50
N ALA A 158 3.78 10.75 27.57
CA ALA A 158 5.16 10.27 27.55
C ALA A 158 5.23 8.77 27.21
N ARG A 159 6.24 8.38 26.44
CA ARG A 159 6.61 6.97 26.21
C ARG A 159 7.34 6.41 27.44
N PRO A 160 7.47 5.07 27.56
CA PRO A 160 8.35 4.47 28.57
C PRO A 160 9.74 5.11 28.56
N ALA A 161 10.31 5.33 29.74
CA ALA A 161 11.57 6.07 29.90
C ALA A 161 12.73 5.48 29.08
N ALA A 162 12.73 4.15 28.87
CA ALA A 162 13.72 3.45 28.07
C ALA A 162 13.63 3.76 26.55
N GLU A 163 12.44 4.12 26.06
CA GLU A 163 12.22 4.49 24.66
C GLU A 163 12.42 5.98 24.41
N GLY A 164 12.12 6.81 25.43
CA GLY A 164 12.18 8.26 25.33
C GLY A 164 11.10 8.86 24.43
N GLY A 165 10.91 10.18 24.53
CA GLY A 165 9.93 10.90 23.71
C GLY A 165 8.49 10.78 24.21
N ASN A 166 7.54 11.06 23.30
CA ASN A 166 6.10 11.07 23.58
C ASN A 166 5.38 10.39 22.42
N TYR A 167 4.20 9.84 22.67
CA TYR A 167 3.31 9.38 21.60
C TYR A 167 2.70 10.59 20.88
N VAL A 168 2.34 10.43 19.61
CA VAL A 168 1.41 11.36 18.95
C VAL A 168 0.04 11.20 19.57
N ARG A 169 -0.71 12.31 19.70
CA ARG A 169 -2.14 12.32 19.96
C ARG A 169 -2.89 12.84 18.73
N TYR A 170 -3.92 12.09 18.34
CA TYR A 170 -4.86 12.46 17.28
C TYR A 170 -6.17 13.01 17.86
N ASN A 171 -6.92 13.79 17.08
CA ASN A 171 -8.17 14.38 17.56
C ASN A 171 -9.27 13.35 17.76
N SER A 172 -9.24 12.28 16.96
CA SER A 172 -10.22 11.20 17.00
C SER A 172 -9.57 9.84 16.76
N LEU A 173 -10.25 8.78 17.19
CA LEU A 173 -9.83 7.40 16.92
C LEU A 173 -9.77 7.13 15.41
N GLN A 174 -10.74 7.64 14.64
CA GLN A 174 -10.76 7.52 13.18
C GLN A 174 -9.49 8.09 12.54
N GLU A 175 -9.04 9.26 13.01
CA GLU A 175 -7.81 9.89 12.50
C GLU A 175 -6.58 9.01 12.74
N GLY A 176 -6.47 8.40 13.93
CA GLY A 176 -5.39 7.44 14.22
C GLY A 176 -5.44 6.20 13.31
N ILE A 177 -6.62 5.66 13.04
CA ILE A 177 -6.81 4.54 12.12
C ILE A 177 -6.42 4.93 10.69
N ASN A 178 -6.84 6.10 10.22
CA ASN A 178 -6.50 6.62 8.89
C ASN A 178 -4.99 6.76 8.71
N VAL A 179 -4.27 7.23 9.75
CA VAL A 179 -2.81 7.33 9.71
C VAL A 179 -2.14 5.95 9.60
N VAL A 180 -2.65 4.94 10.31
CA VAL A 180 -2.15 3.55 10.16
C VAL A 180 -2.40 3.05 8.74
N ALA A 181 -3.62 3.21 8.20
CA ALA A 181 -3.95 2.78 6.85
C ALA A 181 -3.07 3.47 5.79
N GLN A 182 -2.82 4.77 5.93
CA GLN A 182 -1.89 5.50 5.05
C GLN A 182 -0.45 5.01 5.17
N SER A 183 -0.01 4.64 6.37
CA SER A 183 1.31 4.01 6.56
C SER A 183 1.43 2.72 5.78
N LEU A 184 0.39 1.89 5.82
CA LEU A 184 0.35 0.62 5.10
C LEU A 184 0.30 0.82 3.59
N ALA A 185 -0.46 1.81 3.11
CA ALA A 185 -0.51 2.16 1.68
C ALA A 185 0.89 2.51 1.15
N GLY A 186 1.66 3.30 1.89
CA GLY A 186 3.04 3.65 1.54
C GLY A 186 4.02 2.47 1.59
N ARG A 187 3.58 1.31 2.10
CA ARG A 187 4.35 0.07 2.27
C ARG A 187 3.86 -1.06 1.37
N MET A 188 2.83 -0.82 0.55
CA MET A 188 2.35 -1.82 -0.38
C MET A 188 3.44 -2.16 -1.41
N VAL A 189 3.69 -3.45 -1.58
CA VAL A 189 4.65 -3.96 -2.56
C VAL A 189 3.93 -4.14 -3.88
N SER A 190 4.44 -3.53 -4.95
CA SER A 190 3.84 -3.68 -6.28
C SER A 190 3.81 -5.15 -6.70
N PRO A 191 2.72 -5.64 -7.31
CA PRO A 191 2.73 -6.96 -7.93
C PRO A 191 3.85 -7.02 -8.98
N GLY A 192 4.92 -7.75 -8.67
CA GLY A 192 6.15 -7.83 -9.47
C GLY A 192 7.45 -7.43 -8.74
N GLU A 193 7.37 -6.70 -7.63
CA GLU A 193 8.51 -6.39 -6.74
C GLU A 193 8.60 -7.42 -5.62
N GLN A 194 8.70 -8.70 -5.96
CA GLN A 194 9.00 -9.70 -4.93
C GLN A 194 10.47 -9.56 -4.50
N PRO A 195 10.75 -9.57 -3.18
CA PRO A 195 12.11 -9.45 -2.66
C PRO A 195 12.97 -10.62 -3.13
N THR A 196 14.07 -10.29 -3.82
CA THR A 196 15.17 -11.21 -4.10
C THR A 196 15.86 -11.59 -2.79
N GLY A 197 15.28 -12.52 -2.01
CA GLY A 197 15.88 -12.90 -0.74
C GLY A 197 15.26 -14.08 0.02
N GLN A 198 14.04 -14.52 -0.32
CA GLN A 198 13.45 -15.66 0.40
C GLN A 198 13.96 -16.99 -0.17
N ALA A 199 14.90 -17.63 0.55
CA ALA A 199 15.33 -18.99 0.26
C ALA A 199 14.15 -19.96 0.47
N GLY A 200 13.48 -20.35 -0.62
CA GLY A 200 12.46 -21.41 -0.60
C GLY A 200 11.23 -21.17 -1.47
N TYR A 201 11.01 -19.96 -2.00
CA TYR A 201 9.84 -19.70 -2.86
C TYR A 201 10.16 -20.01 -4.34
N GLN A 202 9.51 -21.02 -4.91
CA GLN A 202 9.53 -21.34 -6.34
C GLN A 202 8.16 -20.93 -6.93
N PRO A 203 8.00 -19.72 -7.48
CA PRO A 203 6.74 -19.33 -8.10
C PRO A 203 6.45 -20.21 -9.32
N THR A 204 5.20 -20.65 -9.48
CA THR A 204 4.77 -21.34 -10.70
C THR A 204 4.88 -20.40 -11.91
N GLY A 205 5.28 -20.94 -13.06
CA GLY A 205 5.70 -20.15 -14.23
C GLY A 205 4.70 -19.12 -14.77
N ASN A 206 3.40 -19.25 -14.47
CA ASN A 206 2.39 -18.28 -14.92
C ASN A 206 2.43 -16.96 -14.14
N ALA A 207 2.66 -17.00 -12.81
CA ALA A 207 2.69 -15.79 -11.98
C ALA A 207 3.88 -14.88 -12.31
N VAL A 208 5.02 -15.48 -12.69
CA VAL A 208 6.21 -14.74 -13.15
C VAL A 208 5.93 -14.04 -14.47
N LEU A 209 5.23 -14.72 -15.39
CA LEU A 209 4.90 -14.14 -16.68
C LEU A 209 3.91 -12.97 -16.55
N ASP A 210 2.89 -13.10 -15.70
CA ASP A 210 1.90 -12.05 -15.47
C ASP A 210 2.55 -10.80 -14.84
N GLY A 211 3.47 -10.99 -13.88
CA GLY A 211 4.23 -9.88 -13.29
C GLY A 211 5.08 -9.12 -14.32
N LEU A 212 5.74 -9.84 -15.25
CA LEU A 212 6.53 -9.23 -16.32
C LEU A 212 5.64 -8.49 -17.33
N VAL A 213 4.48 -9.04 -17.69
CA VAL A 213 3.53 -8.38 -18.62
C VAL A 213 3.02 -7.07 -18.02
N GLN A 214 2.62 -7.09 -16.75
CA GLN A 214 2.14 -5.89 -16.06
C GLN A 214 3.26 -4.86 -15.83
N GLY A 215 4.50 -5.30 -15.59
CA GLY A 215 5.66 -4.40 -15.48
C GLY A 215 5.97 -3.69 -16.79
N ALA A 216 5.90 -4.40 -17.92
CA ALA A 216 6.15 -3.87 -19.24
C ALA A 216 5.06 -2.88 -19.72
N LEU A 217 3.80 -3.14 -19.39
CA LEU A 217 2.68 -2.23 -19.70
C LEU A 217 2.73 -0.93 -18.88
N ARG A 218 3.33 -0.97 -17.68
CA ARG A 218 3.43 0.18 -16.76
C ARG A 218 4.58 1.12 -17.10
N ASN A 219 5.71 0.60 -17.57
CA ASN A 219 6.88 1.41 -17.92
C ASN A 219 7.72 0.72 -19.01
N LYS A 220 7.93 1.42 -20.13
CA LYS A 220 8.75 0.93 -21.24
C LYS A 220 10.22 0.70 -20.83
N ASP A 221 10.76 1.52 -19.92
CA ASP A 221 12.14 1.38 -19.44
C ASP A 221 12.31 0.08 -18.65
N ASN A 222 11.27 -0.41 -17.99
CA ASN A 222 11.28 -1.72 -17.32
C ASN A 222 11.34 -2.86 -18.34
N PHE A 223 10.57 -2.75 -19.43
CA PHE A 223 10.63 -3.73 -20.52
C PHE A 223 12.00 -3.74 -21.19
N ASP A 224 12.60 -2.57 -21.41
CA ASP A 224 13.91 -2.46 -22.05
C ASP A 224 15.03 -3.09 -21.21
N ASN A 225 14.85 -3.19 -19.89
CA ASN A 225 15.75 -3.87 -18.96
C ASN A 225 15.50 -5.39 -18.83
N TYR A 226 14.47 -5.96 -19.46
CA TYR A 226 14.23 -7.40 -19.44
C TYR A 226 15.26 -8.18 -20.27
N THR A 227 15.57 -9.40 -19.83
CA THR A 227 16.36 -10.34 -20.64
C THR A 227 15.62 -10.68 -21.94
N SER A 228 16.35 -11.12 -22.97
CA SER A 228 15.74 -11.49 -24.25
C SER A 228 14.65 -12.56 -24.12
N ASN A 229 14.80 -13.50 -23.19
CA ASN A 229 13.81 -14.54 -22.93
C ASN A 229 12.53 -13.98 -22.28
N GLN A 230 12.68 -13.05 -21.34
CA GLN A 230 11.55 -12.36 -20.69
C GLN A 230 10.81 -11.47 -21.69
N LYS A 231 11.52 -10.70 -22.51
CA LYS A 231 10.93 -9.88 -23.59
C LYS A 231 10.09 -10.72 -24.55
N THR A 232 10.63 -11.86 -24.97
CA THR A 232 9.94 -12.82 -25.85
C THR A 232 8.67 -13.36 -25.21
N ALA A 233 8.74 -13.75 -23.94
CA ALA A 233 7.59 -14.29 -23.21
C ALA A 233 6.49 -13.22 -23.00
N VAL A 234 6.87 -12.00 -22.65
CA VAL A 234 5.95 -10.86 -22.49
C VAL A 234 5.28 -10.49 -23.80
N ASN A 235 6.03 -10.37 -24.90
CA ASN A 235 5.47 -10.10 -26.22
C ASN A 235 4.50 -11.21 -26.67
N ALA A 236 4.84 -12.47 -26.41
CA ALA A 236 3.95 -13.59 -26.71
C ALA A 236 2.66 -13.57 -25.85
N ALA A 237 2.74 -13.12 -24.60
CA ALA A 237 1.58 -12.99 -23.72
C ALA A 237 0.68 -11.80 -24.11
N LEU A 238 1.28 -10.66 -24.46
CA LEU A 238 0.56 -9.48 -24.96
C LEU A 238 -0.13 -9.76 -26.30
N ALA A 239 0.53 -10.46 -27.21
CA ALA A 239 -0.04 -10.85 -28.49
C ALA A 239 -1.29 -11.74 -28.34
N LYS A 240 -1.31 -12.64 -27.33
CA LYS A 240 -2.51 -13.45 -27.00
C LYS A 240 -3.68 -12.59 -26.52
N GLN A 241 -3.40 -11.39 -26.01
CA GLN A 241 -4.40 -10.42 -25.54
C GLN A 241 -4.71 -9.34 -26.60
N GLY A 242 -4.12 -9.44 -27.80
CA GLY A 242 -4.27 -8.42 -28.85
C GLY A 242 -3.54 -7.11 -28.57
N LEU A 243 -2.58 -7.11 -27.65
CA LEU A 243 -1.78 -5.95 -27.26
C LEU A 243 -0.38 -6.05 -27.88
N SER A 244 0.22 -4.90 -28.19
CA SER A 244 1.62 -4.78 -28.62
C SER A 244 2.27 -3.58 -27.95
N LEU A 245 3.53 -3.73 -27.54
CA LEU A 245 4.36 -2.63 -27.04
C LEU A 245 5.09 -1.87 -28.16
N GLU A 246 4.96 -2.31 -29.41
CA GLU A 246 5.46 -1.57 -30.57
C GLU A 246 4.43 -0.51 -30.99
N VAL A 247 4.81 0.76 -30.85
CA VAL A 247 4.23 1.83 -31.69
C VAL A 247 4.66 1.51 -33.13
N PRO A 248 3.76 1.47 -34.12
CA PRO A 248 4.16 1.26 -35.50
C PRO A 248 5.18 2.34 -35.89
N VAL A 249 6.38 1.91 -36.28
CA VAL A 249 7.53 2.76 -36.62
C VAL A 249 7.31 3.53 -37.95
N SER A 250 6.07 3.66 -38.42
CA SER A 250 5.77 4.28 -39.72
C SER A 250 5.57 5.80 -39.68
N ASP A 251 5.45 6.44 -38.50
CA ASP A 251 5.13 7.88 -38.42
C ASP A 251 6.27 8.79 -37.96
N ILE A 252 7.50 8.28 -37.84
CA ILE A 252 8.68 9.14 -37.73
C ILE A 252 9.29 9.29 -39.12
N SER A 253 8.73 10.20 -39.92
CA SER A 253 9.48 10.74 -41.04
C SER A 253 10.75 11.40 -40.48
N PRO A 254 11.95 11.06 -40.96
CA PRO A 254 13.14 11.80 -40.58
C PRO A 254 12.94 13.26 -41.01
N LEU A 255 13.14 14.20 -40.08
CA LEU A 255 13.25 15.62 -40.40
C LEU A 255 14.28 15.77 -41.53
N SER A 256 13.90 16.51 -42.59
CA SER A 256 14.80 16.73 -43.71
C SER A 256 16.03 17.54 -43.23
N PRO A 257 17.21 17.37 -43.84
CA PRO A 257 18.44 18.06 -43.42
C PRO A 257 18.45 19.59 -43.59
N GLU A 258 17.32 20.26 -43.86
CA GLU A 258 17.31 21.69 -44.19
C GLU A 258 17.04 22.65 -43.02
N GLU A 259 16.76 22.19 -41.80
CA GLU A 259 16.47 23.08 -40.65
C GLU A 259 17.59 23.16 -39.60
N THR A 260 18.86 23.07 -40.01
CA THR A 260 20.03 23.43 -39.15
C THR A 260 20.76 24.69 -39.62
N ASN A 261 20.03 25.69 -40.11
CA ASN A 261 20.59 27.03 -40.31
C ASN A 261 19.51 28.12 -40.13
N LEU A 262 19.41 28.67 -38.92
CA LEU A 262 19.27 30.11 -38.64
C LEU A 262 19.14 30.36 -37.11
N ARG A 263 20.25 30.84 -36.53
CA ARG A 263 20.41 31.55 -35.24
C ARG A 263 20.29 30.76 -33.93
#